data_AF-A0A4P9X994-F1
#
_entry.id   AF-A0A4P9X994-F1
#
_cell.length_a   1.000
_cell.length_b   1.000
_cell.length_c   1.000
_cell.angle_alpha   90.00
_cell.angle_beta   90.00
_cell.angle_gamma   90.00
#
_symmetry.space_group_name_H-M   'P 1'
#
loop_
_entity.id
_entity.type
_entity.pdbx_description
1 polymer ?
#
loop_
_entity_poly.entity_id
_entity_poly.type
_entity_poly.pdbx_seq_one_letter_code
_entity_poly.pdbx_strand_id
1 'polypeptide(L)'
;MAAAYAAAPLRGVAAAASSSDLATASGLLDTLCAPSAATSRLASCALRATCTDASTSSSVAASVSCSDIAIAHHACTVDAAFANTNTAVAASCTTLTQTVCAAGGSASVECAVDFGLPATLTLQDDIFKGCNAMTMDGCDRCAAPSDATQLAACDVLSTSTQICRGMGGMTSCNGLANACMAHTDLPALGAFCRGVMSAAVDVPSSAFRDAATSGAKPRMDGVMRMYLHTEINDYVLFRSLVPQNQGQYFGVWLLTFGIALLLAGIDKARRMWSARVRRHTAHAPMVPAQALPMQSLARDRLIQALIRTLEVIIAYLLMLIVMTFNVGLLFAAGAGVFVGSLLWEEGPGELRASHPDEGPCNMFVGQCEDSQTKYCH
;
A
#
# COMPACT_ATOMS: atom_id res chain seq x y z
N MET A 1 1.42 -27.86 -7.26
CA MET A 1 1.80 -28.38 -8.58
C MET A 1 1.56 -27.27 -9.60
N ALA A 2 2.55 -26.42 -9.84
CA ALA A 2 2.48 -25.40 -10.89
C ALA A 2 3.00 -26.05 -12.18
N ALA A 3 2.10 -26.32 -13.13
CA ALA A 3 2.50 -26.71 -14.47
C ALA A 3 3.17 -25.49 -15.11
N ALA A 4 4.49 -25.52 -15.23
CA ALA A 4 5.23 -24.52 -15.98
C ALA A 4 4.83 -24.65 -17.46
N TYR A 5 3.92 -23.80 -17.93
CA TYR A 5 3.67 -23.61 -19.34
C TYR A 5 4.91 -22.93 -19.95
N ALA A 6 5.83 -23.74 -20.45
CA ALA A 6 6.91 -23.25 -21.30
C ALA A 6 6.28 -22.80 -22.62
N ALA A 7 6.10 -21.49 -22.78
CA ALA A 7 5.67 -20.90 -24.04
C ALA A 7 6.67 -21.29 -25.13
N ALA A 8 6.23 -22.14 -26.06
CA ALA A 8 7.05 -22.52 -27.21
C ALA A 8 7.32 -21.26 -28.04
N PRO A 9 8.57 -20.99 -28.45
CA PRO A 9 8.86 -19.84 -29.30
C PRO A 9 8.13 -19.99 -30.63
N LEU A 10 7.18 -19.09 -30.90
CA LEU A 10 6.45 -18.98 -32.16
C LEU A 10 7.43 -18.64 -33.32
N ARG A 11 8.13 -19.66 -33.83
CA ARG A 11 8.99 -19.60 -35.01
C ARG A 11 8.29 -20.33 -36.18
N GLY A 12 7.14 -19.81 -36.56
CA GLY A 12 6.54 -20.04 -37.87
C GLY A 12 6.25 -18.67 -38.47
N VAL A 13 6.66 -18.44 -39.72
CA VAL A 13 6.28 -17.23 -40.45
C VAL A 13 4.78 -17.34 -40.72
N ALA A 14 3.98 -16.88 -39.77
CA ALA A 14 2.54 -16.82 -39.95
C ALA A 14 2.24 -15.80 -41.06
N ALA A 15 1.23 -16.12 -41.86
CA ALA A 15 0.72 -15.18 -42.84
C ALA A 15 0.16 -13.95 -42.11
N ALA A 16 0.55 -12.76 -42.55
CA ALA A 16 -0.07 -11.53 -42.09
C ALA A 16 -1.57 -11.57 -42.42
N ALA A 17 -2.41 -11.11 -41.49
CA ALA A 17 -3.84 -11.04 -41.71
C ALA A 17 -4.19 -10.22 -42.96
N SER A 18 -5.24 -10.62 -43.69
CA SER A 18 -5.68 -9.87 -44.87
C SER A 18 -6.30 -8.53 -44.46
N SER A 19 -6.31 -7.55 -45.38
CA SER A 19 -6.95 -6.24 -45.12
C SER A 19 -8.44 -6.37 -44.81
N SER A 20 -9.13 -7.38 -45.34
CA SER A 20 -10.52 -7.69 -45.01
C SER A 20 -10.69 -8.22 -43.58
N ASP A 21 -9.75 -9.03 -43.09
CA ASP A 21 -9.80 -9.54 -41.71
C ASP A 21 -9.61 -8.41 -40.71
N LEU A 22 -8.67 -7.50 -41.00
CA LEU A 22 -8.43 -6.33 -40.18
C LEU A 22 -9.66 -5.41 -40.13
N ALA A 23 -10.31 -5.16 -41.27
CA ALA A 23 -11.55 -4.37 -41.34
C ALA A 23 -12.71 -5.01 -40.56
N THR A 24 -12.78 -6.34 -40.56
CA THR A 24 -13.81 -7.10 -39.81
C THR A 24 -13.59 -6.96 -38.30
N ALA A 25 -12.34 -7.12 -37.83
CA ALA A 25 -12.00 -6.98 -36.42
C ALA A 25 -12.16 -5.55 -35.90
N SER A 26 -11.70 -4.55 -36.67
CA SER A 26 -11.83 -3.14 -36.28
C SER A 26 -13.30 -2.69 -36.22
N GLY A 27 -14.11 -3.06 -37.23
CA GLY A 27 -15.55 -2.75 -37.24
C GLY A 27 -16.33 -3.42 -36.10
N LEU A 28 -15.94 -4.64 -35.72
CA LEU A 28 -16.48 -5.31 -34.53
C LEU A 28 -16.14 -4.55 -33.24
N LEU A 29 -14.88 -4.15 -33.07
CA LEU A 29 -14.46 -3.38 -31.89
C LEU A 29 -15.07 -1.98 -31.87
N ASP A 30 -15.30 -1.33 -33.01
CA ASP A 30 -15.99 -0.05 -33.08
C ASP A 30 -17.44 -0.18 -32.60
N THR A 31 -18.10 -1.29 -32.93
CA THR A 31 -19.46 -1.59 -32.48
C THR A 31 -19.50 -1.92 -30.98
N LEU A 32 -18.58 -2.75 -30.50
CA LEU A 32 -18.50 -3.16 -29.09
C LEU A 32 -18.10 -2.01 -28.18
N CYS A 33 -17.13 -1.20 -28.60
CA CYS A 33 -16.53 -0.13 -27.80
C CYS A 33 -17.10 1.26 -28.09
N ALA A 34 -18.19 1.35 -28.87
CA ALA A 34 -18.93 2.59 -29.06
C ALA A 34 -19.37 3.15 -27.68
N PRO A 35 -19.15 4.44 -27.37
CA PRO A 35 -19.44 5.00 -26.05
C PRO A 35 -20.90 4.85 -25.57
N SER A 36 -21.84 4.70 -26.49
CA SER A 36 -23.26 4.48 -26.22
C SER A 36 -23.63 3.02 -26.01
N ALA A 37 -22.74 2.08 -26.33
CA ALA A 37 -22.99 0.66 -26.18
C ALA A 37 -22.81 0.23 -24.72
N ALA A 38 -23.69 -0.64 -24.23
CA ALA A 38 -23.56 -1.28 -22.92
C ALA A 38 -22.25 -2.09 -22.79
N THR A 39 -21.70 -2.53 -23.91
CA THR A 39 -20.43 -3.27 -24.04
C THR A 39 -19.18 -2.40 -24.03
N SER A 40 -19.32 -1.06 -24.00
CA SER A 40 -18.16 -0.13 -23.98
C SER A 40 -17.24 -0.29 -22.77
N ARG A 41 -17.73 -1.01 -21.75
CA ARG A 41 -17.07 -1.24 -20.46
C ARG A 41 -16.38 -2.61 -20.36
N LEU A 42 -16.38 -3.40 -21.45
CA LEU A 42 -15.65 -4.66 -21.52
C LEU A 42 -14.14 -4.46 -21.35
N ALA A 43 -13.45 -5.44 -20.79
CA ALA A 43 -12.00 -5.41 -20.62
C ALA A 43 -11.25 -5.21 -21.96
N SER A 44 -11.77 -5.79 -23.03
CA SER A 44 -11.26 -5.61 -24.40
C SER A 44 -11.30 -4.15 -24.88
N CYS A 45 -12.31 -3.37 -24.47
CA CYS A 45 -12.40 -1.95 -24.82
C CYS A 45 -11.36 -1.11 -24.06
N ALA A 46 -11.06 -1.45 -22.81
CA ALA A 46 -9.98 -0.81 -22.05
C ALA A 46 -8.59 -1.14 -22.62
N LEU A 47 -8.38 -2.38 -23.08
CA LEU A 47 -7.17 -2.78 -23.81
C LEU A 47 -7.02 -1.97 -25.11
N ARG A 48 -8.09 -1.88 -25.91
CA ARG A 48 -8.08 -1.10 -27.16
C ARG A 48 -7.78 0.37 -26.90
N ALA A 49 -8.46 0.97 -25.92
CA ALA A 49 -8.24 2.37 -25.53
C ALA A 49 -6.76 2.63 -25.20
N THR A 50 -6.13 1.73 -24.43
CA THR A 50 -4.70 1.79 -24.10
C THR A 50 -3.84 1.69 -25.36
N CYS A 51 -4.12 0.76 -26.26
CA CYS A 51 -3.37 0.57 -27.50
C CYS A 51 -3.48 1.76 -28.47
N THR A 52 -4.59 2.48 -28.43
CA THR A 52 -4.84 3.67 -29.28
C THR A 52 -4.49 5.00 -28.62
N ASP A 53 -4.12 5.02 -27.34
CA ASP A 53 -3.77 6.24 -26.62
C ASP A 53 -2.50 6.88 -27.20
N ALA A 54 -2.52 8.19 -27.44
CA ALA A 54 -1.39 8.92 -27.98
C ALA A 54 -0.14 8.91 -27.06
N SER A 55 -0.33 8.62 -25.77
CA SER A 55 0.75 8.45 -24.79
C SER A 55 1.39 7.06 -24.82
N THR A 56 0.77 6.09 -25.49
CA THR A 56 1.31 4.72 -25.61
C THR A 56 2.52 4.72 -26.54
N SER A 57 3.60 4.08 -26.12
CA SER A 57 4.82 4.02 -26.93
C SER A 57 4.55 3.31 -28.25
N SER A 58 5.17 3.78 -29.33
CA SER A 58 5.02 3.19 -30.66
C SER A 58 5.36 1.71 -30.70
N SER A 59 6.27 1.24 -29.85
CA SER A 59 6.61 -0.18 -29.68
C SER A 59 5.47 -1.01 -29.10
N VAL A 60 4.68 -0.45 -28.17
CA VAL A 60 3.52 -1.13 -27.57
C VAL A 60 2.37 -1.12 -28.57
N ALA A 61 2.08 0.03 -29.19
CA ALA A 61 1.03 0.18 -30.18
C ALA A 61 1.23 -0.74 -31.41
N ALA A 62 2.48 -0.98 -31.81
CA ALA A 62 2.82 -1.89 -32.91
C ALA A 62 2.92 -3.38 -32.50
N SER A 63 2.70 -3.72 -31.22
CA SER A 63 2.79 -5.10 -30.75
C SER A 63 1.58 -5.94 -31.21
N VAL A 64 1.78 -7.26 -31.39
CA VAL A 64 0.71 -8.20 -31.76
C VAL A 64 -0.45 -8.16 -30.76
N SER A 65 -0.16 -7.89 -29.48
CA SER A 65 -1.16 -7.74 -28.41
C SER A 65 -2.06 -6.51 -28.57
N CYS A 66 -1.63 -5.50 -29.33
CA CYS A 66 -2.43 -4.31 -29.66
C CYS A 66 -3.13 -4.40 -31.02
N SER A 67 -3.05 -5.55 -31.70
CA SER A 67 -3.81 -5.73 -32.95
C SER A 67 -5.31 -5.82 -32.65
N ASP A 68 -6.13 -5.20 -33.51
CA ASP A 68 -7.59 -5.28 -33.40
C ASP A 68 -8.08 -6.74 -33.47
N ILE A 69 -7.39 -7.62 -34.20
CA ILE A 69 -7.71 -9.05 -34.27
C ILE A 69 -7.53 -9.74 -32.91
N ALA A 70 -6.40 -9.52 -32.23
CA ALA A 70 -6.14 -10.12 -30.92
C ALA A 70 -7.19 -9.65 -29.87
N ILE A 71 -7.46 -8.34 -29.84
CA ILE A 71 -8.40 -7.75 -28.88
C ILE A 71 -9.85 -8.18 -29.18
N ALA A 72 -10.24 -8.21 -30.46
CA ALA A 72 -11.56 -8.69 -30.87
C ALA A 72 -11.74 -10.19 -30.58
N HIS A 73 -10.72 -11.00 -30.85
CA HIS A 73 -10.73 -12.42 -30.55
C HIS A 73 -10.88 -12.67 -29.04
N HIS A 74 -10.17 -11.89 -28.21
CA HIS A 74 -10.34 -11.94 -26.75
C HIS A 74 -11.77 -11.59 -26.34
N ALA A 75 -12.35 -10.51 -26.88
CA ALA A 75 -13.74 -10.13 -26.60
C ALA A 75 -14.73 -11.25 -26.98
N CYS A 76 -14.54 -11.92 -28.12
CA CYS A 76 -15.42 -12.98 -28.58
C CYS A 76 -15.29 -14.29 -27.79
N THR A 77 -14.12 -14.58 -27.22
CA THR A 77 -13.85 -15.85 -26.51
C THR A 77 -14.07 -15.73 -25.00
N VAL A 78 -13.59 -14.66 -24.39
CA VAL A 78 -13.65 -14.43 -22.94
C VAL A 78 -14.95 -13.73 -22.53
N ASP A 79 -15.45 -12.79 -23.33
CA ASP A 79 -16.71 -12.07 -23.09
C ASP A 79 -17.85 -12.53 -24.01
N ALA A 80 -17.82 -13.80 -24.44
CA ALA A 80 -18.80 -14.38 -25.36
C ALA A 80 -20.26 -14.16 -24.90
N ALA A 81 -20.52 -14.17 -23.59
CA ALA A 81 -21.84 -13.93 -23.03
C ALA A 81 -22.42 -12.57 -23.46
N PHE A 82 -21.60 -11.52 -23.52
CA PHE A 82 -22.03 -10.19 -24.00
C PHE A 82 -22.02 -10.09 -25.50
N ALA A 83 -20.97 -10.62 -26.14
CA ALA A 83 -20.87 -10.60 -27.60
C ALA A 83 -22.08 -11.27 -28.26
N ASN A 84 -22.63 -12.31 -27.64
CA ASN A 84 -23.79 -13.05 -28.14
C ASN A 84 -25.15 -12.38 -27.89
N THR A 85 -25.22 -11.31 -27.09
CA THR A 85 -26.49 -10.60 -26.85
C THR A 85 -26.96 -9.81 -28.07
N ASN A 86 -26.04 -9.37 -28.92
CA ASN A 86 -26.34 -8.68 -30.17
C ASN A 86 -26.05 -9.64 -31.34
N THR A 87 -27.08 -9.99 -32.10
CA THR A 87 -26.97 -10.97 -33.19
C THR A 87 -25.97 -10.57 -34.27
N ALA A 88 -25.80 -9.27 -34.54
CA ALA A 88 -24.78 -8.77 -35.48
C ALA A 88 -23.36 -8.97 -34.94
N VAL A 89 -23.15 -8.69 -33.64
CA VAL A 89 -21.86 -8.91 -32.96
C VAL A 89 -21.54 -10.41 -32.89
N ALA A 90 -22.53 -11.25 -32.57
CA ALA A 90 -22.40 -12.71 -32.56
C ALA A 90 -21.98 -13.27 -33.93
N ALA A 91 -22.58 -12.76 -35.01
CA ALA A 91 -22.23 -13.15 -36.38
C ALA A 91 -20.79 -12.72 -36.74
N SER A 92 -20.38 -11.51 -36.35
CA SER A 92 -19.01 -11.03 -36.53
C SER A 92 -18.00 -11.84 -35.71
N CYS A 93 -18.32 -12.20 -34.47
CA CYS A 93 -17.48 -13.07 -33.65
C CYS A 93 -17.36 -14.48 -34.23
N THR A 94 -18.45 -15.03 -34.78
CA THR A 94 -18.43 -16.33 -35.45
C THR A 94 -17.55 -16.28 -36.69
N THR A 95 -17.68 -15.22 -37.50
CA THR A 95 -16.82 -14.98 -38.66
C THR A 95 -15.36 -14.88 -38.23
N LEU A 96 -15.03 -14.00 -37.28
CA LEU A 96 -13.67 -13.81 -36.79
C LEU A 96 -13.06 -15.14 -36.28
N THR A 97 -13.79 -15.86 -35.43
CA THR A 97 -13.28 -17.12 -34.84
C THR A 97 -13.16 -18.24 -35.86
N GLN A 98 -14.11 -18.38 -36.79
CA GLN A 98 -14.11 -19.50 -37.75
C GLN A 98 -13.26 -19.23 -38.99
N THR A 99 -13.31 -18.03 -39.56
CA THR A 99 -12.63 -17.72 -40.83
C THR A 99 -11.22 -17.19 -40.61
N VAL A 100 -11.02 -16.33 -39.60
CA VAL A 100 -9.71 -15.72 -39.33
C VAL A 100 -8.87 -16.59 -38.41
N CYS A 101 -9.47 -17.13 -37.34
CA CYS A 101 -8.73 -17.87 -36.32
C CYS A 101 -8.72 -19.40 -36.49
N ALA A 102 -9.75 -20.03 -37.07
CA ALA A 102 -9.86 -21.50 -37.16
C ALA A 102 -9.43 -22.12 -38.49
N ALA A 103 -8.98 -21.34 -39.47
CA ALA A 103 -8.61 -21.85 -40.79
C ALA A 103 -7.32 -22.70 -40.77
N GLY A 104 -7.47 -24.00 -40.49
CA GLY A 104 -6.73 -25.09 -41.16
C GLY A 104 -5.20 -25.05 -41.16
N GLY A 105 -4.56 -24.55 -40.09
CA GLY A 105 -3.10 -24.61 -39.90
C GLY A 105 -2.34 -23.31 -40.15
N SER A 106 -3.04 -22.23 -40.49
CA SER A 106 -2.47 -20.87 -40.63
C SER A 106 -3.33 -19.84 -39.90
N ALA A 107 -3.70 -20.14 -38.64
CA ALA A 107 -4.26 -19.14 -37.76
C ALA A 107 -3.31 -17.95 -37.67
N SER A 108 -3.86 -16.74 -37.78
CA SER A 108 -3.05 -15.54 -37.62
C SER A 108 -2.41 -15.54 -36.21
N VAL A 109 -1.19 -15.02 -36.05
CA VAL A 109 -0.49 -15.01 -34.75
C VAL A 109 -1.29 -14.22 -33.71
N GLU A 110 -2.04 -13.23 -34.18
CA GLU A 110 -2.95 -12.40 -33.41
C GLU A 110 -4.02 -13.23 -32.70
N CYS A 111 -4.55 -14.29 -33.32
CA CYS A 111 -5.53 -15.17 -32.70
C CYS A 111 -4.93 -16.07 -31.60
N ALA A 112 -3.61 -16.28 -31.62
CA ALA A 112 -2.91 -17.05 -30.59
C ALA A 112 -2.59 -16.21 -29.34
N VAL A 113 -2.84 -14.90 -29.37
CA VAL A 113 -2.70 -14.04 -28.20
C VAL A 113 -3.81 -14.35 -27.21
N ASP A 114 -3.45 -14.98 -26.11
CA ASP A 114 -4.27 -15.09 -24.91
C ASP A 114 -3.79 -14.04 -23.91
N PHE A 115 -4.69 -13.22 -23.39
CA PHE A 115 -4.35 -12.23 -22.35
C PHE A 115 -4.41 -12.84 -20.95
N GLY A 116 -4.97 -14.05 -20.79
CA GLY A 116 -5.19 -14.71 -19.50
C GLY A 116 -6.15 -13.96 -18.58
N LEU A 117 -6.80 -12.90 -19.06
CA LEU A 117 -7.76 -12.10 -18.31
C LEU A 117 -9.02 -12.92 -18.04
N PRO A 118 -9.57 -12.88 -16.81
CA PRO A 118 -10.88 -13.45 -16.56
C PRO A 118 -11.98 -12.64 -17.27
N ALA A 119 -13.14 -13.25 -17.46
CA ALA A 119 -14.30 -12.60 -18.06
C ALA A 119 -14.65 -11.27 -17.36
N THR A 120 -15.16 -10.30 -18.10
CA THR A 120 -15.47 -8.96 -17.56
C THR A 120 -16.45 -9.04 -16.38
N LEU A 121 -17.44 -9.95 -16.42
CA LEU A 121 -18.34 -10.18 -15.29
C LEU A 121 -17.64 -10.72 -14.04
N THR A 122 -16.64 -11.58 -14.23
CA THR A 122 -15.83 -12.10 -13.12
C THR A 122 -15.00 -10.97 -12.52
N LEU A 123 -14.34 -10.15 -13.35
CA LEU A 123 -13.62 -8.96 -12.87
C LEU A 123 -14.52 -8.00 -12.11
N GLN A 124 -15.76 -7.80 -12.59
CA GLN A 124 -16.75 -6.95 -11.94
C GLN A 124 -17.18 -7.51 -10.58
N ASP A 125 -17.46 -8.82 -10.50
CA ASP A 125 -17.78 -9.49 -9.23
C ASP A 125 -16.61 -9.40 -8.24
N ASP A 126 -15.38 -9.55 -8.72
CA ASP A 126 -14.16 -9.38 -7.92
C ASP A 126 -13.99 -7.94 -7.38
N ILE A 127 -14.32 -6.92 -8.19
CA ILE A 127 -14.38 -5.52 -7.75
C ILE A 127 -15.38 -5.38 -6.61
N PHE A 128 -16.63 -5.83 -6.79
CA PHE A 128 -17.66 -5.62 -5.78
C PHE A 128 -17.43 -6.44 -4.52
N LYS A 129 -16.91 -7.66 -4.63
CA LYS A 129 -16.45 -8.43 -3.47
C LYS A 129 -15.36 -7.69 -2.70
N GLY A 130 -14.38 -7.12 -3.41
CA GLY A 130 -13.33 -6.31 -2.78
C GLY A 130 -13.87 -5.07 -2.09
N CYS A 131 -14.70 -4.29 -2.80
CA CYS A 131 -15.28 -3.06 -2.31
C CYS A 131 -16.30 -3.25 -1.17
N ASN A 132 -17.03 -4.36 -1.16
CA ASN A 132 -17.94 -4.71 -0.06
C ASN A 132 -17.20 -5.23 1.16
N ALA A 133 -16.02 -5.85 0.98
CA ALA A 133 -15.18 -6.25 2.11
C ALA A 133 -14.56 -5.03 2.80
N MET A 134 -14.15 -4.02 2.03
CA MET A 134 -13.63 -2.76 2.56
C MET A 134 -13.71 -1.62 1.54
N THR A 135 -14.03 -0.42 2.02
CA THR A 135 -14.09 0.78 1.18
C THR A 135 -12.68 1.22 0.78
N MET A 136 -12.42 1.32 -0.51
CA MET A 136 -11.10 1.62 -1.08
C MET A 136 -11.18 2.68 -2.16
N ASP A 137 -10.07 3.37 -2.37
CA ASP A 137 -9.92 4.30 -3.50
C ASP A 137 -10.10 3.52 -4.82
N GLY A 138 -11.07 3.93 -5.65
CA GLY A 138 -11.45 3.23 -6.87
C GLY A 138 -12.81 2.54 -6.79
N CYS A 139 -13.28 2.17 -5.60
CA CYS A 139 -14.64 1.62 -5.42
C CYS A 139 -15.73 2.63 -5.75
N ASP A 140 -15.43 3.92 -5.55
CA ASP A 140 -16.28 5.06 -5.92
C ASP A 140 -16.42 5.23 -7.44
N ARG A 141 -15.47 4.69 -8.23
CA ARG A 141 -15.49 4.78 -9.69
C ARG A 141 -16.47 3.79 -10.33
N CYS A 142 -16.93 2.80 -9.57
CA CYS A 142 -17.79 1.75 -10.08
C CYS A 142 -19.01 1.54 -9.19
N ALA A 143 -20.16 2.05 -9.64
CA ALA A 143 -21.43 1.79 -8.98
C ALA A 143 -21.89 0.35 -9.25
N ALA A 144 -22.38 -0.32 -8.20
CA ALA A 144 -22.98 -1.65 -8.32
C ALA A 144 -24.16 -1.61 -9.30
N PRO A 145 -24.19 -2.49 -10.32
CA PRO A 145 -25.35 -2.58 -11.19
C PRO A 145 -26.55 -3.11 -10.41
N SER A 146 -27.75 -2.78 -10.87
CA SER A 146 -29.01 -3.25 -10.27
C SER A 146 -29.17 -4.77 -10.37
N ASP A 147 -28.50 -5.39 -11.34
CA ASP A 147 -28.53 -6.81 -11.64
C ASP A 147 -27.09 -7.30 -11.91
N ALA A 148 -26.71 -8.44 -11.33
CA ALA A 148 -25.39 -9.04 -11.50
C ALA A 148 -25.06 -9.43 -12.95
N THR A 149 -26.06 -9.52 -13.82
CA THR A 149 -25.90 -9.80 -15.25
C THR A 149 -25.59 -8.56 -16.09
N GLN A 150 -25.78 -7.35 -15.54
CA GLN A 150 -25.50 -6.10 -16.22
C GLN A 150 -24.05 -5.65 -15.96
N LEU A 151 -23.43 -5.02 -16.96
CA LEU A 151 -22.16 -4.34 -16.75
C LEU A 151 -22.36 -3.11 -15.87
N ALA A 152 -21.46 -2.94 -14.92
CA ALA A 152 -21.34 -1.72 -14.15
C ALA A 152 -20.98 -0.54 -15.07
N ALA A 153 -21.40 0.66 -14.68
CA ALA A 153 -21.19 1.88 -15.46
C ALA A 153 -19.74 2.42 -15.36
N CYS A 154 -18.74 1.55 -15.30
CA CYS A 154 -17.34 1.87 -15.07
C CYS A 154 -16.43 1.09 -16.03
N ASP A 155 -15.19 1.54 -16.22
CA ASP A 155 -14.16 0.73 -16.88
C ASP A 155 -13.73 -0.38 -15.90
N VAL A 156 -14.22 -1.60 -16.13
CA VAL A 156 -14.04 -2.74 -15.22
C VAL A 156 -12.55 -3.12 -15.11
N LEU A 157 -11.81 -3.16 -16.21
CA LEU A 157 -10.40 -3.57 -16.18
C LEU A 157 -9.53 -2.53 -15.48
N SER A 158 -9.74 -1.25 -15.79
CA SER A 158 -9.03 -0.14 -15.13
C SER A 158 -9.35 -0.05 -13.63
N THR A 159 -10.62 -0.20 -13.27
CA THR A 159 -11.06 -0.17 -11.86
C THR A 159 -10.52 -1.37 -11.08
N SER A 160 -10.63 -2.58 -11.63
CA SER A 160 -10.07 -3.80 -11.02
C SER A 160 -8.56 -3.66 -10.80
N THR A 161 -7.85 -3.14 -11.80
CA THR A 161 -6.42 -2.86 -11.71
C THR A 161 -6.09 -1.88 -10.58
N GLN A 162 -6.81 -0.76 -10.48
CA GLN A 162 -6.58 0.24 -9.44
C GLN A 162 -6.81 -0.35 -8.05
N ILE A 163 -7.89 -1.09 -7.87
CA ILE A 163 -8.22 -1.80 -6.63
C ILE A 163 -7.11 -2.78 -6.25
N CYS A 164 -6.67 -3.61 -7.20
CA CYS A 164 -5.64 -4.61 -6.96
C CYS A 164 -4.23 -4.05 -6.76
N ARG A 165 -3.98 -2.79 -7.15
CA ARG A 165 -2.76 -2.05 -6.80
C ARG A 165 -2.81 -1.51 -5.38
N GLY A 166 -3.96 -1.02 -4.93
CA GLY A 166 -4.13 -0.50 -3.57
C GLY A 166 -4.06 -1.60 -2.50
N MET A 167 -4.45 -2.82 -2.88
CA MET A 167 -4.66 -3.95 -1.99
C MET A 167 -3.88 -5.18 -2.43
N GLY A 168 -2.57 -5.16 -2.20
CA GLY A 168 -1.77 -6.34 -2.51
C GLY A 168 -2.19 -7.53 -1.63
N GLY A 169 -2.55 -8.66 -2.26
CA GLY A 169 -2.81 -9.91 -1.56
C GLY A 169 -4.29 -10.26 -1.32
N MET A 170 -5.24 -9.66 -2.06
CA MET A 170 -6.64 -10.10 -2.04
C MET A 170 -6.87 -11.28 -2.99
N THR A 171 -7.74 -12.22 -2.58
CA THR A 171 -8.12 -13.36 -3.44
C THR A 171 -8.88 -12.93 -4.69
N SER A 172 -9.62 -11.83 -4.64
CA SER A 172 -10.29 -11.21 -5.79
C SER A 172 -9.30 -10.68 -6.84
N CYS A 173 -8.04 -10.44 -6.47
CA CYS A 173 -7.00 -10.00 -7.40
C CYS A 173 -6.22 -11.15 -8.03
N ASN A 174 -6.49 -12.40 -7.65
CA ASN A 174 -5.74 -13.56 -8.14
C ASN A 174 -5.90 -13.74 -9.65
N GLY A 175 -7.09 -13.54 -10.20
CA GLY A 175 -7.34 -13.68 -11.65
C GLY A 175 -6.50 -12.71 -12.47
N LEU A 176 -6.59 -11.42 -12.15
CA LEU A 176 -5.81 -10.37 -12.80
C LEU A 176 -4.30 -10.56 -12.57
N ALA A 177 -3.88 -10.89 -11.35
CA ALA A 177 -2.48 -11.11 -11.05
C ALA A 177 -1.90 -12.33 -11.80
N ASN A 178 -2.68 -13.41 -11.95
CA ASN A 178 -2.28 -14.58 -12.73
C ASN A 178 -2.13 -14.24 -14.22
N ALA A 179 -3.06 -13.47 -14.80
CA ALA A 179 -2.96 -12.96 -16.16
C ALA A 179 -1.66 -12.18 -16.35
N CYS A 180 -1.37 -11.27 -15.41
CA CYS A 180 -0.16 -10.48 -15.41
C CYS A 180 1.11 -11.33 -15.36
N MET A 181 1.17 -12.33 -14.49
CA MET A 181 2.32 -13.23 -14.40
C MET A 181 2.51 -14.11 -15.63
N ALA A 182 1.41 -14.61 -16.20
CA ALA A 182 1.44 -15.49 -17.35
C ALA A 182 1.91 -14.76 -18.62
N HIS A 183 1.63 -13.46 -18.72
CA HIS A 183 1.78 -12.69 -19.95
C HIS A 183 2.68 -11.44 -19.77
N THR A 184 3.85 -11.64 -19.17
CA THR A 184 4.86 -10.57 -19.02
C THR A 184 5.39 -10.03 -20.36
N ASP A 185 5.16 -10.76 -21.45
CA ASP A 185 5.56 -10.46 -22.82
C ASP A 185 4.52 -9.65 -23.60
N LEU A 186 3.29 -9.49 -23.10
CA LEU A 186 2.22 -8.74 -23.76
C LEU A 186 2.23 -7.27 -23.35
N PRO A 187 2.71 -6.34 -24.20
CA PRO A 187 2.89 -4.95 -23.79
C PRO A 187 1.56 -4.21 -23.55
N ALA A 188 0.48 -4.60 -24.24
CA ALA A 188 -0.86 -4.05 -24.01
C ALA A 188 -1.35 -4.26 -22.57
N LEU A 189 -1.03 -5.41 -21.97
CA LEU A 189 -1.42 -5.73 -20.60
C LEU A 189 -0.51 -5.05 -19.56
N GLY A 190 0.71 -4.68 -19.96
CA GLY A 190 1.71 -4.06 -19.07
C GLY A 190 1.23 -2.78 -18.38
N ALA A 191 0.37 -1.99 -19.05
CA ALA A 191 -0.23 -0.78 -18.47
C ALA A 191 -1.12 -1.10 -17.26
N PHE A 192 -1.76 -2.28 -17.26
CA PHE A 192 -2.64 -2.75 -16.20
C PHE A 192 -1.86 -3.51 -15.12
N CYS A 193 -0.87 -4.32 -15.50
CA CYS A 193 -0.17 -5.19 -14.56
C CYS A 193 0.78 -4.50 -13.56
N ARG A 194 1.15 -3.24 -13.79
CA ARG A 194 2.10 -2.54 -12.92
C ARG A 194 1.60 -2.45 -11.48
N GLY A 195 2.20 -3.22 -10.56
CA GLY A 195 1.88 -3.17 -9.13
C GLY A 195 0.67 -3.99 -8.69
N VAL A 196 0.07 -4.80 -9.57
CA VAL A 196 -0.95 -5.77 -9.18
C VAL A 196 -0.30 -6.92 -8.41
N MET A 197 -0.80 -7.25 -7.22
CA MET A 197 -0.28 -8.37 -6.41
C MET A 197 -1.36 -9.41 -6.11
N SER A 198 -0.97 -10.70 -6.12
CA SER A 198 -1.81 -11.85 -5.81
C SER A 198 -1.73 -12.22 -4.33
N ALA A 199 -2.80 -12.78 -3.76
CA ALA A 199 -2.74 -13.45 -2.45
C ALA A 199 -1.99 -14.79 -2.51
N ALA A 200 -2.07 -15.45 -3.67
CA ALA A 200 -1.61 -16.82 -3.85
C ALA A 200 -0.14 -16.93 -4.27
N VAL A 201 0.46 -15.83 -4.73
CA VAL A 201 1.84 -15.82 -5.24
C VAL A 201 2.57 -14.59 -4.75
N ASP A 202 3.59 -14.79 -3.91
CA ASP A 202 4.61 -13.79 -3.59
C ASP A 202 5.45 -13.52 -4.84
N VAL A 203 4.91 -12.75 -5.78
CA VAL A 203 5.67 -12.35 -6.97
C VAL A 203 6.58 -11.20 -6.57
N PRO A 204 7.92 -11.34 -6.67
CA PRO A 204 8.80 -10.22 -6.43
C PRO A 204 8.51 -9.14 -7.48
N SER A 205 8.27 -7.92 -7.04
CA SER A 205 7.95 -6.75 -7.87
C SER A 205 9.01 -6.46 -8.95
N SER A 206 10.18 -7.09 -8.84
CA SER A 206 11.29 -7.04 -9.79
C SER A 206 11.10 -7.88 -11.06
N ALA A 207 10.09 -8.77 -11.12
CA ALA A 207 9.86 -9.62 -12.30
C ALA A 207 9.25 -8.86 -13.49
N PHE A 208 8.55 -7.75 -13.24
CA PHE A 208 8.10 -6.84 -14.29
C PHE A 208 9.23 -5.88 -14.67
N ARG A 209 10.04 -6.31 -15.67
CA ARG A 209 11.11 -5.50 -16.26
C ARG A 209 10.56 -4.21 -16.86
N ASP A 210 11.27 -3.12 -16.58
CA ASP A 210 11.03 -1.72 -16.98
C ASP A 210 10.99 -1.47 -18.51
N ALA A 211 10.05 -2.08 -19.24
CA ALA A 211 9.88 -1.87 -20.68
C ALA A 211 9.11 -0.58 -21.05
N ALA A 212 8.56 0.14 -20.08
CA ALA A 212 7.91 1.44 -20.31
C ALA A 212 8.66 2.54 -19.55
N THR A 213 9.69 3.05 -20.22
CA THR A 213 10.22 4.43 -20.16
C THR A 213 10.23 5.12 -18.79
N SER A 214 11.44 5.18 -18.24
CA SER A 214 11.97 6.20 -17.32
C SER A 214 11.12 7.47 -17.18
N GLY A 215 10.63 7.74 -15.96
CA GLY A 215 10.19 9.11 -15.64
C GLY A 215 9.24 9.34 -14.49
N ALA A 216 8.63 8.34 -13.86
CA ALA A 216 7.94 8.52 -12.58
C ALA A 216 7.64 7.16 -11.96
N LYS A 217 8.10 6.97 -10.72
CA LYS A 217 7.79 5.81 -9.91
C LYS A 217 6.64 6.20 -8.97
N PRO A 218 5.36 5.98 -9.30
CA PRO A 218 4.33 6.02 -8.28
C PRO A 218 4.44 4.71 -7.49
N ARG A 219 5.27 4.71 -6.44
CA ARG A 219 5.06 3.80 -5.32
C ARG A 219 3.81 4.30 -4.60
N MET A 220 2.66 3.73 -4.94
CA MET A 220 1.47 3.83 -4.09
C MET A 220 1.54 2.73 -3.02
N ASP A 221 2.61 2.76 -2.23
CA ASP A 221 2.66 2.01 -0.98
C ASP A 221 1.85 2.82 0.02
N GLY A 222 0.56 2.49 0.21
CA GLY A 222 -0.33 3.10 1.20
C GLY A 222 -0.29 4.63 1.21
N VAL A 223 -1.12 5.28 0.39
CA VAL A 223 -1.25 6.74 0.44
C VAL A 223 -1.62 7.14 1.87
N MET A 224 -0.62 7.59 2.64
CA MET A 224 -0.83 8.10 3.99
C MET A 224 -1.79 9.26 3.86
N ARG A 225 -3.02 9.08 4.36
CA ARG A 225 -4.01 10.14 4.41
C ARG A 225 -3.51 11.15 5.45
N MET A 226 -3.17 12.36 5.00
CA MET A 226 -2.67 13.43 5.88
C MET A 226 -3.78 14.19 6.61
N TYR A 227 -4.93 13.53 6.85
CA TYR A 227 -6.06 14.11 7.55
C TYR A 227 -6.57 13.12 8.59
N LEU A 228 -7.15 13.65 9.67
CA LEU A 228 -7.68 12.82 10.76
C LEU A 228 -8.81 11.91 10.25
N HIS A 229 -8.67 10.61 10.48
CA HIS A 229 -9.71 9.62 10.16
C HIS A 229 -10.04 8.72 11.35
N THR A 230 -11.20 8.11 11.26
CA THR A 230 -11.78 7.19 12.25
C THR A 230 -11.86 5.75 11.71
N GLU A 231 -11.18 5.47 10.61
CA GLU A 231 -11.14 4.13 10.03
C GLU A 231 -10.41 3.14 10.95
N ILE A 232 -10.79 1.87 10.83
CA ILE A 232 -10.30 0.79 11.70
C ILE A 232 -9.07 0.12 11.07
N ASN A 233 -8.92 0.18 9.75
CA ASN A 233 -7.97 -0.63 8.98
C ASN A 233 -6.64 0.11 8.71
N ASP A 234 -6.02 0.68 9.74
CA ASP A 234 -4.73 1.35 9.62
C ASP A 234 -3.56 0.45 10.01
N TYR A 235 -2.44 0.59 9.30
CA TYR A 235 -1.19 -0.07 9.62
C TYR A 235 -0.58 0.55 10.89
N VAL A 236 -0.36 -0.26 11.92
CA VAL A 236 0.25 0.20 13.17
C VAL A 236 1.62 -0.44 13.36
N LEU A 237 2.67 0.36 13.18
CA LEU A 237 4.11 0.02 13.29
C LEU A 237 4.63 -1.03 12.29
N PHE A 238 3.87 -2.09 12.03
CA PHE A 238 4.26 -3.21 11.17
C PHE A 238 3.14 -3.57 10.18
N ARG A 239 3.52 -4.07 9.00
CA ARG A 239 2.58 -4.47 7.95
C ARG A 239 1.61 -5.58 8.38
N SER A 240 2.02 -6.43 9.33
CA SER A 240 1.19 -7.52 9.86
C SER A 240 0.23 -7.09 10.96
N LEU A 241 0.41 -5.89 11.55
CA LEU A 241 -0.47 -5.35 12.59
C LEU A 241 -1.49 -4.42 11.94
N VAL A 242 -2.47 -5.02 11.27
CA VAL A 242 -3.64 -4.31 10.74
C VAL A 242 -4.87 -4.86 11.45
N PRO A 243 -5.58 -4.04 12.24
CA PRO A 243 -6.82 -4.47 12.85
C PRO A 243 -7.91 -4.60 11.77
N GLN A 244 -8.45 -5.80 11.61
CA GLN A 244 -9.54 -6.09 10.68
C GLN A 244 -10.92 -6.08 11.35
N ASN A 245 -10.95 -6.04 12.68
CA ASN A 245 -12.18 -6.02 13.47
C ASN A 245 -12.07 -5.09 14.69
N GLN A 246 -13.20 -4.75 15.28
CA GLN A 246 -13.27 -3.83 16.42
C GLN A 246 -12.46 -4.30 17.64
N GLY A 247 -12.42 -5.63 17.89
CA GLY A 247 -11.66 -6.20 19.00
C GLY A 247 -10.15 -6.06 18.82
N GLN A 248 -9.64 -6.30 17.61
CA GLN A 248 -8.24 -6.08 17.26
C GLN A 248 -7.89 -4.59 17.35
N TYR A 249 -8.77 -3.71 16.89
CA TYR A 249 -8.57 -2.27 17.01
C TYR A 249 -8.49 -1.82 18.46
N PHE A 250 -9.38 -2.32 19.32
CA PHE A 250 -9.29 -2.08 20.77
C PHE A 250 -7.98 -2.63 21.37
N GLY A 251 -7.51 -3.79 20.91
CA GLY A 251 -6.20 -4.33 21.29
C GLY A 251 -5.04 -3.40 20.90
N VAL A 252 -5.06 -2.85 19.69
CA VAL A 252 -4.07 -1.88 19.21
C VAL A 252 -4.16 -0.57 19.99
N TRP A 253 -5.37 -0.11 20.30
CA TRP A 253 -5.62 1.05 21.17
C TRP A 253 -4.98 0.87 22.56
N LEU A 254 -5.22 -0.29 23.20
CA LEU A 254 -4.61 -0.62 24.50
C LEU A 254 -3.09 -0.74 24.41
N LEU A 255 -2.56 -1.30 23.32
CA LEU A 255 -1.12 -1.37 23.08
C LEU A 255 -0.51 0.03 22.98
N THR A 256 -1.09 0.93 22.18
CA THR A 256 -0.63 2.32 22.06
C THR A 256 -0.68 3.06 23.40
N PHE A 257 -1.78 2.91 24.14
CA PHE A 257 -1.93 3.44 25.50
C PHE A 257 -0.81 2.92 26.42
N GLY A 258 -0.54 1.61 26.40
CA GLY A 258 0.50 0.98 27.21
C GLY A 258 1.91 1.44 26.85
N ILE A 259 2.22 1.64 25.56
CA ILE A 259 3.52 2.17 25.10
C ILE A 259 3.70 3.62 25.59
N ALA A 260 2.66 4.45 25.49
CA ALA A 260 2.67 5.83 25.99
C ALA A 260 2.87 5.89 27.52
N LEU A 261 2.19 5.01 28.25
CA LEU A 261 2.34 4.86 29.68
C LEU A 261 3.78 4.42 30.07
N LEU A 262 4.34 3.46 29.33
CA LEU A 262 5.70 2.97 29.52
C LEU A 262 6.74 4.09 29.33
N LEU A 263 6.55 4.96 28.32
CA LEU A 263 7.44 6.10 28.08
C LEU A 263 7.52 7.03 29.30
N ALA A 264 6.37 7.41 29.86
CA ALA A 264 6.31 8.24 31.07
C ALA A 264 7.00 7.57 32.28
N GLY A 265 6.82 6.24 32.43
CA GLY A 265 7.48 5.47 33.47
C GLY A 265 9.01 5.44 33.32
N ILE A 266 9.53 5.28 32.11
CA ILE A 266 10.97 5.29 31.81
C ILE A 266 11.56 6.67 32.12
N ASP A 267 10.88 7.75 31.75
CA ASP A 267 11.33 9.12 32.05
C ASP A 267 11.44 9.37 33.55
N LYS A 268 10.49 8.87 34.34
CA LYS A 268 10.56 8.95 35.80
C LYS A 268 11.70 8.11 36.34
N ALA A 269 11.86 6.87 35.87
CA ALA A 269 12.93 5.99 36.29
C ALA A 269 14.31 6.61 36.03
N ARG A 270 14.50 7.25 34.87
CA ARG A 270 15.72 8.00 34.53
C ARG A 270 15.99 9.15 35.49
N ARG A 271 14.97 9.94 35.81
CA ARG A 271 15.07 11.06 36.77
C ARG A 271 15.41 10.57 38.17
N MET A 272 14.72 9.52 38.64
CA MET A 272 14.95 8.91 39.95
C MET A 272 16.36 8.31 40.05
N TRP A 273 16.82 7.61 39.01
CA TRP A 273 18.17 7.05 38.95
C TRP A 273 19.22 8.17 39.00
N SER A 274 19.03 9.23 38.22
CA SER A 274 19.93 10.39 38.20
C SER A 274 20.00 11.08 39.57
N ALA A 275 18.87 11.22 40.26
CA ALA A 275 18.82 11.77 41.61
C ALA A 275 19.53 10.86 42.63
N ARG A 276 19.36 9.54 42.52
CA ARG A 276 20.05 8.56 43.38
C ARG A 276 21.56 8.62 43.19
N VAL A 277 22.05 8.65 41.94
CA VAL A 277 23.48 8.78 41.64
C VAL A 277 24.03 10.09 42.23
N ARG A 278 23.32 11.21 42.09
CA ARG A 278 23.72 12.50 42.70
C ARG A 278 23.83 12.44 44.22
N ARG A 279 22.89 11.79 44.91
CA ARG A 279 22.93 11.62 46.38
C ARG A 279 24.13 10.77 46.80
N HIS A 280 24.44 9.70 46.07
CA HIS A 280 25.62 8.88 46.34
C HIS A 280 26.92 9.65 46.12
N THR A 281 27.00 10.50 45.10
CA THR A 281 28.19 11.34 44.86
C THR A 281 28.32 12.48 45.87
N ALA A 282 27.21 13.03 46.38
CA ALA A 282 27.24 14.15 47.33
C ALA A 282 27.69 13.76 48.74
N HIS A 283 27.41 12.52 49.16
CA HIS A 283 27.83 11.99 50.47
C HIS A 283 29.16 11.23 50.44
N ALA A 284 29.80 11.10 49.28
CA ALA A 284 31.13 10.52 49.24
C ALA A 284 32.10 11.48 49.96
N PRO A 285 32.80 11.06 51.03
CA PRO A 285 33.81 11.90 51.68
C PRO A 285 34.83 12.33 50.62
N MET A 286 35.33 13.56 50.71
CA MET A 286 36.42 14.06 49.87
C MET A 286 37.69 13.26 50.13
N VAL A 287 37.76 12.03 49.61
CA VAL A 287 38.96 11.22 49.61
C VAL A 287 39.85 11.80 48.49
N PRO A 288 41.11 12.15 48.79
CA PRO A 288 42.04 12.63 47.77
C PRO A 288 42.09 11.64 46.60
N ALA A 289 42.26 12.15 45.38
CA ALA A 289 42.02 11.52 44.07
C ALA A 289 42.84 10.25 43.74
N GLN A 290 43.21 9.44 44.72
CA GLN A 290 43.93 8.18 44.56
C GLN A 290 42.94 7.07 44.17
N ALA A 291 42.90 6.83 42.85
CA ALA A 291 42.47 5.60 42.19
C ALA A 291 41.12 5.00 42.66
N LEU A 292 40.03 5.75 42.47
CA LEU A 292 38.70 5.11 42.48
C LEU A 292 38.62 4.07 41.34
N PRO A 293 38.05 2.88 41.59
CA PRO A 293 37.93 1.84 40.57
C PRO A 293 37.00 2.30 39.44
N MET A 294 37.59 2.64 38.30
CA MET A 294 36.92 3.08 37.05
C MET A 294 35.72 2.21 36.63
N GLN A 295 35.69 0.95 37.07
CA GLN A 295 34.69 -0.05 36.67
C GLN A 295 33.27 0.26 37.16
N SER A 296 33.10 0.86 38.34
CA SER A 296 31.77 1.20 38.89
C SER A 296 31.10 2.35 38.13
N LEU A 297 31.86 3.41 37.84
CA LEU A 297 31.44 4.56 37.05
C LEU A 297 31.06 4.17 35.61
N ALA A 298 31.78 3.22 35.02
CA ALA A 298 31.48 2.72 33.67
C ALA A 298 30.11 2.01 33.62
N ARG A 299 29.77 1.22 34.64
CA ARG A 299 28.49 0.51 34.72
C ARG A 299 27.31 1.47 34.82
N ASP A 300 27.39 2.48 35.68
CA ASP A 300 26.31 3.45 35.85
C ASP A 300 26.08 4.28 34.59
N ARG A 301 27.16 4.68 33.91
CA ARG A 301 27.09 5.36 32.61
C ARG A 301 26.45 4.48 31.53
N LEU A 302 26.80 3.19 31.50
CA LEU A 302 26.21 2.24 30.55
C LEU A 302 24.70 2.07 30.79
N ILE A 303 24.28 1.90 32.05
CA ILE A 303 22.86 1.78 32.39
C ILE A 303 22.09 3.04 31.98
N GLN A 304 22.63 4.22 32.27
CA GLN A 304 22.02 5.49 31.89
C GLN A 304 21.91 5.64 30.36
N ALA A 305 22.94 5.23 29.63
CA ALA A 305 22.92 5.25 28.17
C ALA A 305 21.85 4.31 27.60
N LEU A 306 21.71 3.09 28.15
CA LEU A 306 20.70 2.12 27.72
C LEU A 306 19.27 2.63 27.96
N ILE A 307 18.99 3.19 29.15
CA ILE A 307 17.68 3.76 29.47
C ILE A 307 17.34 4.89 28.48
N ARG A 308 18.30 5.76 28.18
CA ARG A 308 18.11 6.87 27.23
C ARG A 308 17.86 6.38 25.80
N THR A 309 18.56 5.34 25.36
CA THR A 309 18.33 4.74 24.03
C THR A 309 16.93 4.14 23.95
N LEU A 310 16.48 3.45 24.99
CA LEU A 310 15.13 2.85 25.04
C LEU A 310 14.03 3.93 25.03
N GLU A 311 14.21 5.01 25.79
CA GLU A 311 13.32 6.20 25.81
C GLU A 311 13.14 6.76 24.39
N VAL A 312 14.24 6.98 23.67
CA VAL A 312 14.22 7.51 22.29
C VAL A 312 13.53 6.55 21.33
N ILE A 313 13.79 5.24 21.41
CA ILE A 313 13.13 4.24 20.56
C ILE A 313 11.62 4.26 20.78
N ILE A 314 11.16 4.24 22.03
CA ILE A 314 9.73 4.24 22.36
C ILE A 314 9.07 5.56 21.91
N ALA A 315 9.75 6.70 22.08
CA ALA A 315 9.26 7.99 21.61
C ALA A 315 9.08 8.00 20.08
N TYR A 316 10.02 7.43 19.32
CA TYR A 316 9.87 7.29 17.86
C TYR A 316 8.73 6.35 17.47
N LEU A 317 8.54 5.23 18.19
CA LEU A 317 7.41 4.34 17.94
C LEU A 317 6.06 5.05 18.14
N LEU A 318 5.90 5.84 19.22
CA LEU A 318 4.69 6.64 19.44
C LEU A 318 4.51 7.73 18.39
N MET A 319 5.59 8.39 17.99
CA MET A 319 5.55 9.37 16.91
C MET A 319 5.03 8.73 15.60
N LEU A 320 5.55 7.55 15.23
CA LEU A 320 5.08 6.81 14.05
C LEU A 320 3.59 6.45 14.16
N ILE A 321 3.11 6.07 15.35
CA ILE A 321 1.69 5.78 15.58
C ILE A 321 0.84 7.06 15.41
N VAL A 322 1.24 8.18 16.00
CA VAL A 322 0.49 9.45 15.90
C VAL A 322 0.45 9.98 14.46
N MET A 323 1.51 9.75 13.69
CA MET A 323 1.57 10.12 12.26
C MET A 323 0.63 9.31 11.36
N THR A 324 -0.04 8.28 11.88
CA THR A 324 -1.12 7.59 11.13
C THR A 324 -2.38 8.43 11.01
N PHE A 325 -2.50 9.56 11.73
CA PHE A 325 -3.70 10.41 11.77
C PHE A 325 -5.00 9.68 12.18
N ASN A 326 -4.90 8.50 12.79
CA ASN A 326 -6.05 7.82 13.37
C ASN A 326 -6.46 8.49 14.69
N VAL A 327 -7.68 9.02 14.74
CA VAL A 327 -8.20 9.78 15.90
C VAL A 327 -8.17 8.94 17.18
N GLY A 328 -8.57 7.66 17.12
CA GLY A 328 -8.62 6.82 18.31
C GLY A 328 -7.24 6.48 18.86
N LEU A 329 -6.25 6.25 17.99
CA LEU A 329 -4.86 6.00 18.41
C LEU A 329 -4.21 7.26 19.00
N LEU A 330 -4.53 8.44 18.44
CA LEU A 330 -4.08 9.72 19.00
C LEU A 330 -4.64 9.94 20.42
N PHE A 331 -5.92 9.64 20.65
CA PHE A 331 -6.50 9.66 21.99
C PHE A 331 -5.87 8.62 22.92
N ALA A 332 -5.58 7.41 22.44
CA ALA A 332 -4.90 6.37 23.23
C ALA A 332 -3.52 6.84 23.72
N ALA A 333 -2.72 7.40 22.81
CA ALA A 333 -1.39 7.93 23.12
C ALA A 333 -1.48 9.09 24.12
N GLY A 334 -2.38 10.06 23.88
CA GLY A 334 -2.60 11.19 24.78
C GLY A 334 -3.05 10.77 26.18
N ALA A 335 -4.02 9.84 26.25
CA ALA A 335 -4.50 9.28 27.52
C ALA A 335 -3.40 8.52 28.27
N GLY A 336 -2.56 7.76 27.56
CA GLY A 336 -1.44 7.04 28.16
C GLY A 336 -0.39 7.96 28.77
N VAL A 337 -0.03 9.05 28.06
CA VAL A 337 0.88 10.07 28.60
C VAL A 337 0.26 10.77 29.81
N PHE A 338 -1.02 11.14 29.76
CA PHE A 338 -1.72 11.81 30.86
C PHE A 338 -1.84 10.93 32.11
N VAL A 339 -2.26 9.68 31.96
CA VAL A 339 -2.32 8.73 33.09
C VAL A 339 -0.92 8.47 33.64
N GLY A 340 0.08 8.41 32.75
CA GLY A 340 1.47 8.26 33.16
C GLY A 340 1.96 9.43 34.02
N SER A 341 1.71 10.67 33.60
CA SER A 341 2.10 11.83 34.41
C SER A 341 1.46 11.75 35.80
N LEU A 342 0.17 11.41 35.91
CA LEU A 342 -0.51 11.28 37.21
C LEU A 342 0.10 10.17 38.09
N LEU A 343 0.32 8.98 37.55
CA LEU A 343 0.85 7.84 38.31
C LEU A 343 2.29 8.08 38.82
N TRP A 344 3.08 8.89 38.12
CA TRP A 344 4.49 9.11 38.44
C TRP A 344 4.82 10.51 39.01
N GLU A 345 3.91 11.50 38.96
CA GLU A 345 4.09 12.82 39.61
C GLU A 345 3.90 12.75 41.12
N GLU A 346 2.92 11.99 41.61
CA GLU A 346 2.55 11.96 43.03
C GLU A 346 3.46 11.08 43.89
N GLY A 347 4.78 11.22 43.75
CA GLY A 347 5.72 10.67 44.72
C GLY A 347 5.63 11.45 46.04
N PRO A 348 5.16 10.88 47.17
CA PRO A 348 4.89 11.60 48.42
C PRO A 348 6.14 12.02 49.21
N GLY A 349 7.29 12.20 48.54
CA GLY A 349 8.60 12.30 49.18
C GLY A 349 9.21 13.70 49.30
N GLU A 350 8.67 14.73 48.62
CA GLU A 350 9.35 16.03 48.51
C GLU A 350 8.60 17.22 49.16
N LEU A 351 7.46 16.98 49.81
CA LEU A 351 6.76 17.99 50.61
C LEU A 351 7.45 18.35 51.94
N ARG A 352 8.71 17.92 52.18
CA ARG A 352 9.36 18.06 53.51
C ARG A 352 10.75 18.68 53.53
N ALA A 353 11.18 19.33 52.44
CA ALA A 353 12.45 20.07 52.43
C ALA A 353 12.34 21.52 51.93
N SER A 354 11.16 22.13 51.97
CA SER A 354 11.07 23.60 52.00
C SER A 354 11.51 24.07 53.39
N HIS A 355 12.82 24.18 53.58
CA HIS A 355 13.41 24.93 54.67
C HIS A 355 12.93 26.39 54.52
N PRO A 356 12.24 26.98 55.51
CA PRO A 356 11.63 28.31 55.38
C PRO A 356 12.61 29.51 55.51
N ASP A 357 13.92 29.34 55.27
CA ASP A 357 14.92 30.35 55.68
C ASP A 357 15.77 31.00 54.57
N GLU A 358 15.48 30.80 53.29
CA GLU A 358 16.14 31.59 52.23
C GLU A 358 15.21 32.66 51.66
N GLY A 359 15.62 33.92 51.85
CA GLY A 359 14.89 35.13 51.50
C GLY A 359 14.56 35.27 50.00
N PRO A 360 13.75 36.28 49.64
CA PRO A 360 13.17 36.42 48.31
C PRO A 360 14.25 36.70 47.23
N CYS A 361 14.65 35.69 46.49
CA CYS A 361 15.27 35.88 45.18
C CYS A 361 14.18 36.20 44.16
N ASN A 362 14.11 37.48 43.76
CA ASN A 362 13.19 37.99 42.75
C ASN A 362 13.35 37.22 41.42
N MET A 363 12.30 36.52 41.01
CA MET A 363 12.26 35.66 39.82
C MET A 363 12.02 36.42 38.50
N PHE A 364 12.13 37.76 38.49
CA PHE A 364 11.69 38.59 37.36
C PHE A 364 12.79 39.21 36.49
N VAL A 365 14.07 38.87 36.70
CA VAL A 365 15.12 39.26 35.76
C VAL A 365 15.97 38.04 35.45
N GLY A 366 15.76 37.49 34.26
CA GLY A 366 16.59 36.44 33.66
C GLY A 366 17.96 36.97 33.23
N GLN A 367 18.76 37.42 34.21
CA GLN A 367 20.19 37.67 34.09
C GLN A 367 20.86 37.32 35.41
N CYS A 368 21.36 36.08 35.54
CA CYS A 368 22.54 35.86 36.36
C CYS A 368 23.71 36.44 35.57
N GLU A 369 23.89 37.75 35.67
CA GLU A 369 25.09 38.42 35.22
C GLU A 369 26.22 38.00 36.16
N ASP A 370 27.24 37.36 35.59
CA ASP A 370 28.52 37.05 36.22
C ASP A 370 29.15 38.35 36.73
N SER A 371 28.82 38.72 37.97
CA SER A 371 29.45 39.83 38.67
C SER A 371 29.68 39.45 40.11
N GLN A 372 30.83 38.81 40.38
CA GLN A 372 31.80 39.34 41.34
C GLN A 372 33.07 38.48 41.39
N THR A 373 34.04 38.85 40.55
CA THR A 373 35.40 39.09 41.02
C THR A 373 35.34 40.11 42.17
N LYS A 374 35.72 39.72 43.40
CA LYS A 374 36.28 40.63 44.43
C LYS A 374 36.87 39.84 45.61
N TYR A 375 38.20 39.90 45.71
CA TYR A 375 39.05 39.76 46.91
C TYR A 375 38.87 38.55 47.84
N CYS A 376 39.83 37.62 47.78
CA CYS A 376 40.58 37.23 48.99
C CYS A 376 42.07 37.15 48.62
N HIS A 377 42.85 37.87 49.43
CA HIS A 377 44.30 37.98 49.43
C HIS A 377 44.96 36.74 50.02
#